data_AF-A0A2X1PU81-F1
#
_entry.id   AF-A0A2X1PU81-F1
#
_cell.length_a   1.000
_cell.length_b   1.000
_cell.length_c   1.000
_cell.angle_alpha   90.00
_cell.angle_beta   90.00
_cell.angle_gamma   90.00
#
_symmetry.space_group_name_H-M   'P 1'
#
loop_
_entity.id
_entity.type
_entity.pdbx_description
1 polymer ?
#
loop_
_entity_poly.entity_id
_entity_poly.type
_entity_poly.pdbx_seq_one_letter_code
_entity_poly.pdbx_strand_id
1 'polypeptide(L)'
;MQWLNIVGEPMTVEDWQNQQTKALQVVLDNRWLLLINAKAEGQMFHLPNRKWKPQIGTHNVTLEAQQAELSSMGFCMLNDE
;
A
#
# COMPACT_ATOMS: atom_id res chain seq x y z
N MET A 1 -14.15 -4.62 2.31
CA MET A 1 -13.25 -3.64 1.67
C MET A 1 -12.84 -2.63 2.74
N GLN A 2 -11.54 -2.34 2.87
CA GLN A 2 -11.02 -1.38 3.84
C GLN A 2 -9.99 -0.46 3.18
N TRP A 3 -9.99 0.82 3.55
CA TRP A 3 -9.01 1.81 3.12
C TRP A 3 -8.07 2.07 4.28
N LEU A 4 -6.77 1.81 4.08
CA LEU A 4 -5.74 1.96 5.10
C LEU A 4 -4.73 3.02 4.68
N ASN A 5 -4.14 3.70 5.66
CA ASN A 5 -3.01 4.59 5.43
C ASN A 5 -1.70 3.79 5.26
N ILE A 6 -0.58 4.48 5.09
CA ILE A 6 0.72 3.83 4.90
C ILE A 6 1.19 3.00 6.10
N VAL A 7 0.63 3.20 7.30
CA VAL A 7 0.99 2.39 8.49
C VAL A 7 0.06 1.19 8.70
N GLY A 8 -0.93 0.98 7.82
CA GLY A 8 -1.84 -0.17 7.86
C GLY A 8 -3.07 0.04 8.76
N GLU A 9 -3.33 1.29 9.17
CA GLU A 9 -4.49 1.67 9.97
C GLU A 9 -5.61 2.26 9.11
N PRO A 10 -6.89 2.20 9.53
CA PRO A 10 -7.99 2.82 8.79
C PRO A 10 -7.73 4.31 8.52
N MET A 11 -7.92 4.73 7.27
CA MET A 11 -7.76 6.13 6.87
C MET A 11 -8.66 7.06 7.70
N THR A 12 -8.08 8.09 8.32
CA THR A 12 -8.83 9.19 8.94
C THR A 12 -9.15 10.29 7.91
N VAL A 13 -9.97 11.28 8.29
CA VAL A 13 -10.25 12.44 7.43
C VAL A 13 -8.96 13.23 7.16
N GLU A 14 -8.09 13.33 8.17
CA GLU A 14 -6.80 14.00 8.08
C GLU A 14 -5.87 13.29 7.09
N ASP A 15 -5.83 11.95 7.10
CA ASP A 15 -5.02 11.16 6.18
C ASP A 15 -5.43 11.40 4.72
N TRP A 16 -6.74 11.48 4.44
CA TRP A 16 -7.26 11.78 3.10
C TRP A 16 -6.85 13.15 2.58
N GLN A 17 -6.71 14.12 3.47
CA GLN A 17 -6.33 15.49 3.14
C GLN A 17 -4.80 15.71 3.21
N ASN A 18 -4.05 14.72 3.69
CA ASN A 18 -2.62 14.82 3.87
C ASN A 18 -1.87 14.81 2.52
N GLN A 19 -1.56 16.01 2.04
CA GLN A 19 -0.84 16.21 0.79
C GLN A 19 0.63 15.76 0.84
N GLN A 20 1.19 15.48 2.02
CA GLN A 20 2.57 15.02 2.16
C GLN A 20 2.72 13.52 1.91
N THR A 21 1.71 12.71 2.23
CA THR A 21 1.77 11.25 2.09
C THR A 21 1.21 10.80 0.75
N LYS A 22 -0.02 11.22 0.39
CA LYS A 22 -0.71 10.86 -0.87
C LYS A 22 -0.53 9.38 -1.27
N ALA A 23 -0.63 8.49 -0.30
CA ALA A 23 -0.45 7.06 -0.48
C ALA A 23 -1.39 6.31 0.46
N LEU A 24 -1.89 5.17 0.01
CA LEU A 24 -2.88 4.38 0.73
C LEU A 24 -2.82 2.90 0.34
N GLN A 25 -3.50 2.08 1.13
CA GLN A 25 -3.72 0.67 0.86
C GLN A 25 -5.21 0.38 0.77
N VAL A 26 -5.62 -0.52 -0.12
CA VAL A 26 -7.01 -0.96 -0.26
C VAL A 26 -7.07 -2.48 -0.09
N VAL A 27 -7.73 -2.94 0.98
CA VAL A 27 -7.99 -4.36 1.20
C VAL A 27 -9.25 -4.75 0.44
N LEU A 28 -9.11 -5.66 -0.53
CA LEU A 28 -10.21 -6.18 -1.35
C LEU A 28 -10.44 -7.67 -1.02
N ASP A 29 -11.71 -8.02 -0.79
CA ASP A 29 -12.16 -9.39 -0.45
C ASP A 29 -11.37 -10.08 0.68
N ASN A 30 -10.72 -9.31 1.56
CA ASN A 30 -9.82 -9.84 2.58
C ASN A 30 -8.82 -10.86 2.01
N ARG A 31 -8.33 -10.66 0.79
CA ARG A 31 -7.34 -11.53 0.11
C ARG A 31 -6.35 -10.76 -0.75
N TRP A 32 -6.77 -9.58 -1.21
CA TRP A 32 -5.98 -8.73 -2.08
C TRP A 32 -5.68 -7.42 -1.37
N LEU A 33 -4.49 -6.89 -1.63
CA LEU A 33 -4.05 -5.61 -1.13
C LEU A 33 -3.53 -4.77 -2.29
N LEU A 34 -4.23 -3.68 -2.58
CA LEU A 34 -3.77 -2.70 -3.56
C LEU A 34 -3.00 -1.60 -2.82
N LEU A 35 -1.71 -1.47 -3.10
CA LEU A 35 -0.89 -0.35 -2.66
C LEU A 35 -0.92 0.73 -3.74
N ILE A 36 -1.12 1.98 -3.33
CA ILE A 36 -1.12 3.14 -4.23
C ILE A 36 -0.18 4.19 -3.66
N ASN A 37 0.82 4.60 -4.45
CA ASN A 37 1.65 5.76 -4.20
C ASN A 37 1.38 6.81 -5.27
N ALA A 38 0.82 7.96 -4.91
CA ALA A 38 0.58 9.07 -5.85
C ALA A 38 1.69 10.14 -5.79
N LYS A 39 2.82 9.87 -5.14
CA LYS A 39 3.99 10.76 -5.08
C LYS A 39 5.07 10.36 -6.05
N ALA A 40 5.85 11.34 -6.50
CA ALA A 40 7.04 11.07 -7.28
C ALA A 40 8.09 10.32 -6.45
N GLU A 41 8.19 10.63 -5.15
CA GLU A 41 9.09 9.96 -4.21
C GLU A 41 8.56 8.61 -3.73
N GLY A 42 9.49 7.77 -3.27
CA GLY A 42 9.16 6.46 -2.69
C GLY A 42 8.32 6.55 -1.42
N GLN A 43 7.50 5.53 -1.21
CA GLN A 43 6.69 5.36 0.00
C GLN A 43 6.87 3.95 0.57
N MET A 44 7.08 3.90 1.89
CA MET A 44 7.17 2.67 2.66
C MET A 44 5.82 2.39 3.32
N PHE A 45 5.26 1.22 3.05
CA PHE A 45 3.99 0.76 3.58
C PHE A 45 4.21 -0.31 4.64
N HIS A 46 3.55 -0.19 5.78
CA HIS A 46 3.38 -1.28 6.73
C HIS A 46 2.12 -2.08 6.36
N LEU A 47 2.32 -3.34 6.00
CA LEU A 47 1.27 -4.20 5.50
C LEU A 47 0.49 -4.84 6.66
N PRO A 48 -0.83 -5.04 6.52
CA PRO A 48 -1.63 -5.82 7.46
C PRO A 48 -1.03 -7.21 7.68
N ASN A 49 -1.17 -7.73 8.90
CA ASN A 49 -0.52 -8.98 9.36
C ASN A 49 -0.94 -10.23 8.56
N ARG A 50 -0.28 -10.46 7.43
CA ARG A 50 -0.43 -11.57 6.47
C ARG A 50 0.82 -11.71 5.61
N LYS A 51 1.00 -12.88 4.99
CA LYS A 51 2.10 -13.15 4.08
C LYS A 51 1.73 -12.70 2.66
N TRP A 52 2.08 -11.47 2.32
CA TRP A 52 1.77 -10.91 1.01
C TRP A 52 2.79 -11.31 -0.06
N LYS A 53 2.31 -11.54 -1.28
CA LYS A 53 3.13 -11.75 -2.48
C LYS A 53 2.72 -10.78 -3.59
N PRO A 54 3.68 -10.23 -4.35
CA PRO A 54 3.38 -9.31 -5.43
C PRO A 54 2.81 -10.06 -6.63
N GLN A 55 1.74 -9.55 -7.22
CA GLN A 55 1.07 -10.17 -8.37
C GLN A 55 1.25 -9.34 -9.63
N ILE A 56 0.92 -8.05 -9.56
CA ILE A 56 1.02 -7.12 -10.68
C ILE A 56 1.26 -5.69 -10.17
N GLY A 57 2.01 -4.88 -10.90
CA GLY A 57 2.24 -3.48 -10.56
C GLY A 57 2.91 -2.71 -11.68
N THR A 58 2.90 -1.39 -11.60
CA THR A 58 3.52 -0.51 -12.61
C THR A 58 4.96 -0.14 -12.29
N HIS A 59 5.41 -0.43 -11.07
CA HIS A 59 6.72 -0.06 -10.56
C HIS A 59 7.32 -1.19 -9.72
N ASN A 60 8.63 -1.10 -9.47
CA ASN A 60 9.33 -2.07 -8.63
C ASN A 60 8.81 -1.95 -7.19
N VAL A 61 8.20 -3.03 -6.72
CA VAL A 61 7.87 -3.21 -5.31
C VAL A 61 8.97 -4.07 -4.69
N THR A 62 9.54 -3.60 -3.59
CA THR A 62 10.40 -4.42 -2.74
C THR A 62 9.59 -4.85 -1.53
N LEU A 63 9.52 -6.16 -1.25
CA LEU A 63 8.80 -6.70 -0.11
C LEU A 63 9.79 -7.32 0.89
N GLU A 64 9.76 -6.81 2.11
CA GLU A 64 10.58 -7.30 3.22
C GLU A 64 9.69 -7.49 4.44
N ALA A 65 9.46 -8.75 4.83
CA ALA A 65 8.53 -9.12 5.90
C ALA A 65 7.14 -8.48 5.73
N GLN A 66 6.76 -7.57 6.63
CA GLN A 66 5.48 -6.83 6.60
C GLN A 66 5.63 -5.41 6.04
N GLN A 67 6.68 -5.13 5.29
CA GLN A 67 6.89 -3.83 4.66
C GLN A 67 6.96 -3.96 3.14
N ALA A 68 6.39 -2.97 2.45
CA ALA A 68 6.52 -2.81 1.01
C ALA A 68 7.04 -1.41 0.69
N GLU A 69 8.02 -1.32 -0.18
CA GLU A 69 8.45 -0.04 -0.76
C GLU A 69 7.96 0.07 -2.20
N LEU A 70 7.23 1.15 -2.52
CA LEU A 70 7.01 1.59 -3.89
C LEU A 70 7.92 2.78 -4.16
N SER A 71 8.92 2.63 -5.04
CA SER A 71 9.99 3.60 -5.24
C SER A 71 9.55 4.93 -5.88
N SER A 72 8.37 4.97 -6.50
CA SER A 72 7.83 6.15 -7.18
C SER A 72 6.31 6.04 -7.39
N MET A 73 5.74 7.01 -8.10
CA MET A 73 4.30 7.09 -8.36
C MET A 73 3.81 5.87 -9.10
N GLY A 74 2.95 5.08 -8.48
CA GLY A 74 2.48 3.84 -9.06
C GLY A 74 1.57 3.06 -8.13
N PHE A 75 1.27 1.83 -8.53
CA PHE A 75 0.51 0.91 -7.72
C PHE A 75 1.05 -0.51 -7.84
N CYS A 76 0.75 -1.32 -6.83
CA CYS A 76 1.02 -2.75 -6.84
C CYS A 76 -0.13 -3.50 -6.17
N MET A 77 -0.56 -4.61 -6.78
CA MET A 77 -1.50 -5.56 -6.21
C MET A 77 -0.72 -6.70 -5.58
N LEU A 78 -1.01 -6.97 -4.30
CA LEU A 78 -0.53 -8.11 -3.55
C LEU A 78 -1.68 -9.07 -3.28
N ASN A 79 -1.33 -10.33 -3.03
CA ASN A 79 -2.26 -11.38 -2.60
C ASN A 79 -1.65 -12.17 -1.42
N ASP A 80 -2.50 -12.74 -0.56
CA ASP A 80 -2.09 -13.44 0.67
C ASP A 80 -2.04 -14.98 0.58
N GLU A 81 -2.10 -15.56 -0.63
CA GLU A 81 -1.94 -17.00 -0.93
C GLU A 81 -0.47 -17.42 -1.12
#